data_AF-A0A4W5QX90-F1
#
_entry.id   AF-A0A4W5QX90-F1
#
_cell.length_a   1.000
_cell.length_b   1.000
_cell.length_c   1.000
_cell.angle_alpha   90.00
_cell.angle_beta   90.00
_cell.angle_gamma   90.00
#
_symmetry.space_group_name_H-M   'P 1'
#
loop_
_entity.id
_entity.type
_entity.pdbx_description
1 polymer ?
#
loop_
_entity_poly.entity_id
_entity_poly.type
_entity_poly.pdbx_seq_one_letter_code
_entity_poly.pdbx_strand_id
1 'polypeptide(L)'
;SGYKMGPLTPTSRGQAATLTRPTPSYLPRDISTLRLEILDETEGRLHLTVSLCGCITTRIFTVEIQGLVAILFYLQLSTSLASSLVSGLGEHYTPLSLDLNWTSLTLWNRDMAPHGDANLYGSHPFYMVQEGDGQAHGVFLLNSNAMEVVLQPSPALTWVALGGILDLYIFLGPDPQSVVRQYLQVIGMAIYDLYGQRRRVFIRNSTGQTLIGKVWPGLTAFPDFTNPETQSWWEDCIREFHSRVPLDGLWIDMNEPASFVQGSVEGCPDSDLDSPPYVPHEWVVGGRLNSGTLCMSAPQNLSTHHNLHNLYGLTEASATHRSTHMCGFGGDTTEELCVRWTQLGAFYPFMRNHNDKSNPQEPYVFGQEAQEAMRSAVTLRYSLLPFLYTLSYHAHTSADTVATPLFLQFPSDPNCQTIDRQFLWGSSLLVSSVLEQGAVELAAYLPPGTWYSLHNALKSFGQPFYSKGQYLLLQAPLDTINVHVREGHIIPQQV
;
A
#
# COMPACT_ATOMS: atom_id res chain seq x y z
N SER A 1 -6.13 -7.60 -31.09
CA SER A 1 -6.03 -6.33 -31.85
C SER A 1 -5.11 -5.39 -31.08
N GLY A 2 -4.59 -4.32 -31.70
CA GLY A 2 -3.61 -3.44 -31.04
C GLY A 2 -3.06 -2.34 -31.94
N TYR A 3 -2.13 -1.54 -31.41
CA TYR A 3 -1.38 -0.53 -32.16
C TYR A 3 -0.22 -1.16 -32.93
N LYS A 4 0.18 -0.52 -34.03
CA LYS A 4 1.46 -0.74 -34.71
C LYS A 4 2.43 0.37 -34.31
N MET A 5 3.66 0.00 -33.93
CA MET A 5 4.73 0.95 -33.65
C MET A 5 5.40 1.40 -34.95
N GLY A 6 5.61 2.71 -35.10
CA GLY A 6 6.45 3.31 -36.12
C GLY A 6 7.94 3.19 -35.78
N PRO A 7 8.85 3.81 -36.57
CA PRO A 7 10.27 3.81 -36.25
C PRO A 7 10.54 4.55 -34.94
N LEU A 8 11.46 4.01 -34.14
CA LEU A 8 12.07 4.72 -33.01
C LEU A 8 12.94 5.87 -33.53
N THR A 9 12.82 7.02 -32.86
CA THR A 9 13.50 8.28 -33.19
C THR A 9 14.19 8.83 -31.92
N PRO A 10 15.45 9.28 -31.99
CA PRO A 10 16.12 9.89 -30.84
C PRO A 10 15.44 11.19 -30.38
N THR A 11 15.49 11.45 -29.08
CA THR A 11 15.04 12.69 -28.44
C THR A 11 16.14 13.26 -27.54
N SER A 12 15.89 14.41 -26.91
CA SER A 12 16.80 15.00 -25.91
C SER A 12 16.85 14.25 -24.56
N ARG A 13 16.04 13.19 -24.36
CA ARG A 13 15.93 12.46 -23.08
C ARG A 13 15.89 10.93 -23.22
N GLY A 14 16.18 10.39 -24.41
CA GLY A 14 15.96 8.98 -24.74
C GLY A 14 15.35 8.84 -26.14
N GLN A 15 14.30 8.02 -26.31
CA GLN A 15 13.70 7.72 -27.63
C GLN A 15 12.20 8.04 -27.70
N ALA A 16 11.64 8.13 -28.92
CA ALA A 16 10.22 8.33 -29.17
C ALA A 16 9.77 7.65 -30.47
N ALA A 17 8.49 7.31 -30.57
CA ALA A 17 7.86 6.86 -31.81
C ALA A 17 6.39 7.31 -31.88
N THR A 18 5.70 6.91 -32.96
CA THR A 18 4.25 7.02 -33.09
C THR A 18 3.65 5.62 -33.09
N LEU A 19 2.56 5.45 -32.38
CA LEU A 19 1.72 4.26 -32.38
C LEU A 19 0.47 4.53 -33.21
N THR A 20 0.10 3.65 -34.13
CA THR A 20 -1.12 3.82 -34.94
C THR A 20 -1.96 2.56 -34.91
N ARG A 21 -3.24 2.70 -34.57
CA ARG A 21 -4.24 1.62 -34.56
C ARG A 21 -4.84 1.48 -35.96
N PRO A 22 -4.59 0.38 -36.69
CA PRO A 22 -5.04 0.21 -38.08
C PRO A 22 -6.50 -0.25 -38.20
N THR A 23 -7.16 -0.57 -37.09
CA THR A 23 -8.54 -1.07 -37.04
C THR A 23 -9.13 -0.64 -35.71
N PRO A 24 -10.28 0.08 -35.69
CA PRO A 24 -10.90 0.54 -34.45
C PRO A 24 -11.16 -0.61 -33.46
N SER A 25 -11.14 -0.29 -32.16
CA SER A 25 -11.65 -1.23 -31.14
C SER A 25 -13.18 -1.36 -31.18
N TYR A 26 -13.72 -2.27 -30.36
CA TYR A 26 -15.16 -2.49 -30.20
C TYR A 26 -15.81 -1.51 -29.20
N LEU A 27 -15.04 -0.57 -28.65
CA LEU A 27 -15.44 0.38 -27.62
C LEU A 27 -15.51 1.81 -28.19
N PRO A 28 -16.39 2.68 -27.67
CA PRO A 28 -16.56 4.04 -28.17
C PRO A 28 -15.37 4.95 -27.83
N ARG A 29 -15.11 5.97 -28.65
CA ARG A 29 -14.04 6.99 -28.45
C ARG A 29 -12.60 6.42 -28.46
N ASP A 30 -12.39 5.38 -29.28
CA ASP A 30 -11.11 4.74 -29.58
C ASP A 30 -10.05 5.73 -30.10
N ILE A 31 -8.83 5.66 -29.56
CA ILE A 31 -7.76 6.60 -29.92
C ILE A 31 -6.94 6.03 -31.09
N SER A 32 -7.05 6.61 -32.28
CA SER A 32 -6.44 6.06 -33.50
C SER A 32 -4.91 6.20 -33.57
N THR A 33 -4.35 7.27 -32.99
CA THR A 33 -2.92 7.57 -33.01
C THR A 33 -2.45 7.93 -31.61
N LEU A 34 -1.38 7.28 -31.17
CA LEU A 34 -0.69 7.61 -29.95
C LEU A 34 0.80 7.95 -30.17
N ARG A 35 1.47 8.54 -29.18
CA ARG A 35 2.94 8.69 -29.17
C ARG A 35 3.60 7.64 -28.26
N LEU A 36 4.92 7.64 -28.29
CA LEU A 36 5.86 6.98 -27.38
C LEU A 36 6.89 8.00 -26.85
N GLU A 37 7.23 7.93 -25.56
CA GLU A 37 8.55 8.36 -25.02
C GLU A 37 9.19 7.20 -24.22
N ILE A 38 10.50 6.96 -24.45
CA ILE A 38 11.38 6.06 -23.68
C ILE A 38 12.42 6.94 -23.00
N LEU A 39 12.63 6.75 -21.69
CA LEU A 39 13.65 7.45 -20.93
C LEU A 39 14.47 6.49 -20.07
N ASP A 40 15.75 6.33 -20.41
CA ASP A 40 16.74 5.67 -19.57
C ASP A 40 17.16 6.66 -18.46
N GLU A 41 16.36 6.78 -17.40
CA GLU A 41 16.58 7.79 -16.35
C GLU A 41 17.84 7.51 -15.52
N THR A 42 18.10 6.24 -15.21
CA THR A 42 19.31 5.76 -14.53
C THR A 42 19.65 4.35 -15.00
N GLU A 43 20.87 3.89 -14.71
CA GLU A 43 21.31 2.50 -14.98
C GLU A 43 20.37 1.43 -14.37
N GLY A 44 19.66 1.76 -13.29
CA GLY A 44 18.69 0.88 -12.63
C GLY A 44 17.21 1.22 -12.86
N ARG A 45 16.88 2.22 -13.70
CA ARG A 45 15.49 2.66 -13.88
C ARG A 45 15.17 3.13 -15.30
N LEU A 46 14.16 2.49 -15.89
CA LEU A 46 13.57 2.82 -17.18
C LEU A 46 12.19 3.48 -16.98
N HIS A 47 11.94 4.64 -17.57
CA HIS A 47 10.68 5.39 -17.46
C HIS A 47 9.94 5.50 -18.80
N LEU A 48 8.64 5.19 -18.79
CA LEU A 48 7.77 4.99 -19.95
C LEU A 48 6.27 5.29 -19.57
N THR A 49 5.35 5.70 -20.46
CA THR A 49 3.95 6.24 -20.16
C THR A 49 3.07 6.19 -21.50
N VAL A 50 1.69 5.96 -21.85
CA VAL A 50 0.84 5.80 -23.21
C VAL A 50 -0.11 6.90 -23.86
N SER A 51 0.15 7.56 -25.05
CA SER A 51 -0.36 8.98 -25.33
C SER A 51 -1.26 9.41 -26.47
N LEU A 52 -2.11 10.41 -26.23
CA LEU A 52 -2.58 11.35 -27.26
C LEU A 52 -1.44 12.18 -27.91
N CYS A 53 -1.51 12.41 -29.22
CA CYS A 53 -0.70 13.41 -29.93
C CYS A 53 -1.50 14.73 -30.09
N GLY A 54 -0.97 15.86 -29.61
CA GLY A 54 -1.38 17.19 -30.10
C GLY A 54 -1.72 18.28 -29.06
N CYS A 55 -1.70 18.01 -27.76
CA CYS A 55 -2.00 19.02 -26.72
C CYS A 55 -1.01 19.04 -25.56
N ILE A 56 -1.11 20.08 -24.72
CA ILE A 56 -0.20 20.37 -23.60
C ILE A 56 -0.35 19.32 -22.48
N THR A 57 0.79 18.89 -21.92
CA THR A 57 0.91 18.03 -20.72
C THR A 57 -0.02 16.82 -20.67
N THR A 58 0.17 15.90 -21.60
CA THR A 58 -0.16 14.47 -21.45
C THR A 58 0.92 13.70 -22.25
N ARG A 59 2.02 13.25 -21.59
CA ARG A 59 3.25 12.64 -22.19
C ARG A 59 3.34 11.11 -22.07
N ILE A 60 3.38 10.30 -23.17
CA ILE A 60 2.92 8.89 -23.05
C ILE A 60 3.30 7.94 -24.43
N PHE A 61 3.50 6.57 -24.84
CA PHE A 61 4.31 5.20 -24.53
C PHE A 61 4.64 4.19 -25.70
N THR A 62 5.56 3.21 -25.45
CA THR A 62 5.50 1.71 -25.64
C THR A 62 6.30 0.82 -24.63
N VAL A 63 5.78 -0.36 -24.26
CA VAL A 63 6.57 -1.61 -24.10
C VAL A 63 6.38 -2.44 -25.40
N GLU A 64 7.07 -3.56 -25.61
CA GLU A 64 6.62 -4.56 -26.59
C GLU A 64 5.33 -5.24 -26.09
N ILE A 65 4.17 -4.88 -26.66
CA ILE A 65 2.87 -5.26 -26.10
C ILE A 65 2.06 -6.11 -27.08
N GLN A 66 1.78 -7.35 -26.68
CA GLN A 66 0.60 -8.07 -27.17
C GLN A 66 -0.62 -7.59 -26.36
N GLY A 67 -1.57 -6.90 -27.00
CA GLY A 67 -2.87 -6.58 -26.39
C GLY A 67 -3.17 -5.13 -25.99
N LEU A 68 -2.34 -4.13 -26.34
CA LEU A 68 -2.59 -2.73 -25.98
C LEU A 68 -3.94 -2.22 -26.52
N VAL A 69 -4.79 -1.69 -25.64
CA VAL A 69 -6.03 -0.95 -25.96
C VAL A 69 -6.00 0.38 -25.23
N ALA A 70 -6.35 1.49 -25.90
CA ALA A 70 -6.32 2.82 -25.29
C ALA A 70 -7.37 3.74 -25.92
N ILE A 71 -8.24 4.26 -25.07
CA ILE A 71 -9.56 4.82 -25.39
C ILE A 71 -9.85 5.89 -24.33
N LEU A 72 -10.68 6.88 -24.65
CA LEU A 72 -11.19 7.78 -23.61
C LEU A 72 -12.00 6.96 -22.57
N PHE A 73 -11.51 6.95 -21.33
CA PHE A 73 -12.01 6.14 -20.19
C PHE A 73 -11.75 4.62 -20.24
N TYR A 74 -10.80 4.13 -21.07
CA TYR A 74 -10.36 2.73 -20.99
C TYR A 74 -8.93 2.52 -21.52
N LEU A 75 -8.02 2.08 -20.66
CA LEU A 75 -6.61 1.78 -20.97
C LEU A 75 -6.27 0.35 -20.53
N GLN A 76 -6.00 -0.57 -21.46
CA GLN A 76 -5.57 -1.95 -21.19
C GLN A 76 -4.11 -2.17 -21.61
N LEU A 77 -3.30 -2.73 -20.70
CA LEU A 77 -1.90 -3.08 -20.94
C LEU A 77 -1.55 -4.44 -20.34
N SER A 78 -1.21 -5.41 -21.20
CA SER A 78 -0.81 -6.77 -20.80
C SER A 78 0.70 -7.00 -20.95
N THR A 79 1.28 -7.77 -20.02
CA THR A 79 2.68 -8.24 -20.06
C THR A 79 2.80 -9.67 -19.56
N SER A 80 3.76 -10.43 -20.08
CA SER A 80 4.28 -11.62 -19.40
C SER A 80 5.08 -11.20 -18.16
N LEU A 81 5.18 -12.09 -17.18
CA LEU A 81 6.00 -11.93 -15.99
C LEU A 81 7.21 -12.89 -16.05
N ALA A 82 8.33 -12.52 -15.42
CA ALA A 82 9.54 -13.37 -15.41
C ALA A 82 9.36 -14.64 -14.55
N SER A 83 8.47 -14.61 -13.55
CA SER A 83 8.14 -15.73 -12.68
C SER A 83 6.70 -15.62 -12.16
N SER A 84 6.28 -16.59 -11.33
CA SER A 84 5.03 -16.55 -10.57
C SER A 84 5.17 -15.95 -9.16
N LEU A 85 6.34 -15.44 -8.78
CA LEU A 85 6.62 -14.88 -7.45
C LEU A 85 6.38 -13.37 -7.47
N VAL A 86 5.12 -12.97 -7.33
CA VAL A 86 4.67 -11.57 -7.45
C VAL A 86 4.20 -11.04 -6.10
N SER A 87 4.56 -9.82 -5.74
CA SER A 87 4.11 -9.12 -4.52
C SER A 87 3.80 -7.66 -4.80
N GLY A 88 2.90 -7.04 -4.02
CA GLY A 88 2.48 -5.64 -4.17
C GLY A 88 0.97 -5.50 -4.43
N LEU A 89 0.60 -4.53 -5.28
CA LEU A 89 -0.77 -4.26 -5.81
C LEU A 89 -1.87 -3.91 -4.79
N GLY A 90 -1.55 -3.74 -3.50
CA GLY A 90 -2.53 -3.48 -2.45
C GLY A 90 -3.41 -2.23 -2.62
N GLU A 91 -4.43 -2.02 -1.79
CA GLU A 91 -4.73 -2.76 -0.56
C GLU A 91 -5.83 -3.84 -0.75
N HIS A 92 -5.47 -5.09 -0.44
CA HIS A 92 -6.34 -6.27 -0.51
C HIS A 92 -5.99 -7.23 0.63
N TYR A 93 -6.93 -8.07 1.05
CA TYR A 93 -6.69 -9.11 2.05
C TYR A 93 -6.15 -10.38 1.37
N THR A 94 -4.84 -10.40 1.07
CA THR A 94 -4.16 -11.51 0.37
C THR A 94 -2.90 -11.97 1.12
N PRO A 95 -2.35 -13.17 0.81
CA PRO A 95 -0.98 -13.51 1.15
C PRO A 95 0.02 -12.53 0.49
N LEU A 96 1.27 -12.48 1.00
CA LEU A 96 2.28 -11.54 0.48
C LEU A 96 2.76 -11.89 -0.93
N SER A 97 2.77 -13.19 -1.27
CA SER A 97 2.88 -13.65 -2.65
C SER A 97 1.46 -13.78 -3.21
N LEU A 98 1.16 -13.04 -4.27
CA LEU A 98 -0.14 -13.04 -4.91
C LEU A 98 -0.41 -14.37 -5.62
N ASP A 99 -1.69 -14.79 -5.67
CA ASP A 99 -2.12 -15.84 -6.58
C ASP A 99 -2.18 -15.30 -8.01
N LEU A 100 -1.86 -16.16 -8.98
CA LEU A 100 -1.90 -15.86 -10.41
C LEU A 100 -3.04 -16.64 -11.11
N ASN A 101 -3.83 -17.43 -10.40
CA ASN A 101 -4.88 -18.27 -10.97
C ASN A 101 -6.17 -17.50 -11.32
N TRP A 102 -6.08 -16.62 -12.31
CA TRP A 102 -7.17 -15.73 -12.76
C TRP A 102 -7.65 -14.74 -11.70
N THR A 103 -6.75 -14.39 -10.78
CA THR A 103 -6.97 -13.43 -9.70
C THR A 103 -7.13 -12.02 -10.27
N SER A 104 -8.20 -11.33 -9.87
CA SER A 104 -8.46 -9.92 -10.17
C SER A 104 -8.29 -9.10 -8.90
N LEU A 105 -7.54 -8.00 -8.99
CA LEU A 105 -7.32 -7.04 -7.90
C LEU A 105 -7.77 -5.66 -8.36
N THR A 106 -8.83 -5.11 -7.75
CA THR A 106 -9.33 -3.76 -8.07
C THR A 106 -8.73 -2.71 -7.14
N LEU A 107 -8.12 -1.68 -7.69
CA LEU A 107 -7.53 -0.55 -6.98
C LEU A 107 -8.48 0.65 -7.05
N TRP A 108 -9.35 0.73 -6.05
CA TRP A 108 -10.27 1.84 -5.81
C TRP A 108 -10.47 1.99 -4.30
N ASN A 109 -10.14 3.14 -3.73
CA ASN A 109 -10.15 3.32 -2.28
C ASN A 109 -11.57 3.16 -1.71
N ARG A 110 -11.73 2.39 -0.63
CA ARG A 110 -13.06 2.11 -0.08
C ARG A 110 -13.07 1.70 1.39
N ASP A 111 -13.91 2.38 2.15
CA ASP A 111 -14.43 1.94 3.45
C ASP A 111 -15.17 0.60 3.27
N MET A 112 -14.46 -0.48 3.60
CA MET A 112 -14.94 -1.86 3.66
C MET A 112 -14.11 -2.61 4.70
N ALA A 113 -14.75 -3.45 5.52
CA ALA A 113 -14.02 -4.32 6.44
C ALA A 113 -13.20 -5.36 5.63
N PRO A 114 -11.93 -5.66 5.98
CA PRO A 114 -11.07 -6.48 5.12
C PRO A 114 -11.58 -7.91 4.90
N HIS A 115 -11.80 -8.26 3.63
CA HIS A 115 -12.03 -9.64 3.18
C HIS A 115 -11.43 -9.83 1.77
N GLY A 116 -11.26 -11.08 1.33
CA GLY A 116 -10.47 -11.42 0.13
C GLY A 116 -11.01 -10.88 -1.20
N ASP A 117 -12.31 -10.62 -1.29
CA ASP A 117 -13.01 -10.22 -2.52
C ASP A 117 -13.35 -8.72 -2.57
N ALA A 118 -12.61 -7.87 -1.84
CA ALA A 118 -12.88 -6.43 -1.75
C ALA A 118 -11.67 -5.57 -2.12
N ASN A 119 -11.95 -4.48 -2.84
CA ASN A 119 -11.10 -3.30 -2.87
C ASN A 119 -11.19 -2.59 -1.50
N LEU A 120 -10.04 -2.30 -0.87
CA LEU A 120 -9.96 -1.74 0.49
C LEU A 120 -9.50 -0.27 0.47
N TYR A 121 -8.96 0.23 1.59
CA TYR A 121 -8.78 1.66 1.86
C TYR A 121 -7.73 2.33 0.95
N GLY A 122 -6.62 1.66 0.66
CA GLY A 122 -5.53 2.17 -0.18
C GLY A 122 -5.46 1.59 -1.61
N SER A 123 -4.83 2.34 -2.52
CA SER A 123 -4.51 1.92 -3.89
C SER A 123 -3.03 2.15 -4.21
N HIS A 124 -2.28 1.06 -4.36
CA HIS A 124 -0.84 1.04 -4.57
C HIS A 124 -0.49 0.26 -5.86
N PRO A 125 -0.57 0.90 -7.04
CA PRO A 125 -0.35 0.27 -8.34
C PRO A 125 1.14 -0.02 -8.64
N PHE A 126 1.83 -0.70 -7.71
CA PHE A 126 3.21 -1.16 -7.82
C PHE A 126 3.27 -2.67 -7.55
N TYR A 127 4.01 -3.41 -8.37
CA TYR A 127 4.35 -4.80 -8.11
C TYR A 127 5.84 -5.07 -8.25
N MET A 128 6.30 -6.15 -7.62
CA MET A 128 7.67 -6.68 -7.69
C MET A 128 7.62 -8.17 -8.01
N VAL A 129 8.47 -8.60 -8.94
CA VAL A 129 8.64 -10.00 -9.38
C VAL A 129 10.01 -10.48 -8.93
N GLN A 130 10.05 -11.61 -8.21
CA GLN A 130 11.30 -12.29 -7.84
C GLN A 130 11.68 -13.28 -8.96
N GLU A 131 12.86 -13.17 -9.56
CA GLU A 131 13.24 -13.99 -10.73
C GLU A 131 13.76 -15.40 -10.37
N GLY A 132 13.87 -15.69 -9.07
CA GLY A 132 14.11 -17.03 -8.51
C GLY A 132 15.59 -17.40 -8.32
N ASP A 133 16.51 -16.70 -8.98
CA ASP A 133 17.97 -16.78 -8.76
C ASP A 133 18.47 -15.85 -7.63
N GLY A 134 17.57 -15.05 -7.07
CA GLY A 134 17.84 -14.01 -6.07
C GLY A 134 17.76 -12.58 -6.63
N GLN A 135 17.58 -12.42 -7.93
CA GLN A 135 17.26 -11.13 -8.56
C GLN A 135 15.76 -10.83 -8.50
N ALA A 136 15.41 -9.56 -8.69
CA ALA A 136 14.04 -9.08 -8.80
C ALA A 136 13.97 -7.78 -9.60
N HIS A 137 12.83 -7.54 -10.25
CA HIS A 137 12.47 -6.25 -10.82
C HIS A 137 11.14 -5.75 -10.25
N GLY A 138 10.91 -4.45 -10.34
CA GLY A 138 9.65 -3.80 -9.93
C GLY A 138 9.04 -2.97 -11.04
N VAL A 139 7.72 -2.79 -10.99
CA VAL A 139 6.96 -2.01 -11.97
C VAL A 139 5.91 -1.19 -11.23
N PHE A 140 5.96 0.14 -11.37
CA PHE A 140 4.99 1.09 -10.78
C PHE A 140 4.21 1.82 -11.86
N LEU A 141 2.88 1.71 -11.81
CA LEU A 141 1.94 2.48 -12.63
C LEU A 141 1.47 3.75 -11.91
N LEU A 142 2.04 4.91 -12.25
CA LEU A 142 1.62 6.23 -11.79
C LEU A 142 0.29 6.65 -12.45
N ASN A 143 -0.79 5.98 -12.07
CA ASN A 143 -2.17 6.28 -12.43
C ASN A 143 -3.05 6.20 -11.16
N SER A 144 -3.96 7.16 -11.00
CA SER A 144 -4.84 7.31 -9.82
C SER A 144 -6.34 7.11 -10.12
N ASN A 145 -6.71 6.72 -11.35
CA ASN A 145 -8.06 6.31 -11.68
C ASN A 145 -8.36 4.89 -11.17
N ALA A 146 -9.65 4.56 -11.05
CA ALA A 146 -10.09 3.19 -10.84
C ALA A 146 -9.46 2.24 -11.87
N MET A 147 -8.89 1.13 -11.40
CA MET A 147 -8.29 0.13 -12.27
C MET A 147 -8.43 -1.30 -11.72
N GLU A 148 -8.48 -2.26 -12.61
CA GLU A 148 -8.30 -3.68 -12.33
C GLU A 148 -6.89 -4.12 -12.72
N VAL A 149 -6.33 -5.07 -11.97
CA VAL A 149 -5.14 -5.83 -12.33
C VAL A 149 -5.47 -7.32 -12.37
N VAL A 150 -5.44 -7.92 -13.55
CA VAL A 150 -5.72 -9.35 -13.76
C VAL A 150 -4.43 -10.15 -13.87
N LEU A 151 -4.25 -11.08 -12.95
CA LEU A 151 -3.14 -12.03 -12.90
C LEU A 151 -3.55 -13.37 -13.53
N GLN A 152 -2.65 -13.98 -14.30
CA GLN A 152 -2.92 -15.19 -15.09
C GLN A 152 -1.79 -16.23 -14.90
N PRO A 153 -2.08 -17.55 -14.99
CA PRO A 153 -1.09 -18.62 -14.75
C PRO A 153 0.09 -18.71 -15.73
N SER A 154 0.15 -17.84 -16.74
CA SER A 154 1.02 -17.97 -17.92
C SER A 154 2.53 -17.64 -17.76
N PRO A 155 3.07 -17.18 -16.62
CA PRO A 155 2.53 -16.14 -15.73
C PRO A 155 2.43 -14.79 -16.46
N ALA A 156 1.31 -14.08 -16.28
CA ALA A 156 1.08 -12.79 -16.94
C ALA A 156 0.22 -11.84 -16.09
N LEU A 157 0.34 -10.54 -16.37
CA LEU A 157 -0.39 -9.46 -15.72
C LEU A 157 -1.06 -8.57 -16.77
N THR A 158 -2.28 -8.09 -16.49
CA THR A 158 -2.97 -7.09 -17.32
C THR A 158 -3.53 -5.97 -16.46
N TRP A 159 -3.07 -4.74 -16.70
CA TRP A 159 -3.67 -3.52 -16.17
C TRP A 159 -4.90 -3.15 -17.01
N VAL A 160 -5.98 -2.70 -16.35
CA VAL A 160 -7.19 -2.14 -16.99
C VAL A 160 -7.65 -0.89 -16.23
N ALA A 161 -7.25 0.31 -16.67
CA ALA A 161 -7.54 1.58 -15.99
C ALA A 161 -8.63 2.40 -16.69
N LEU A 162 -9.54 3.01 -15.92
CA LEU A 162 -10.70 3.76 -16.44
C LEU A 162 -10.40 5.22 -16.80
N GLY A 163 -9.13 5.62 -16.90
CA GLY A 163 -8.78 7.00 -17.25
C GLY A 163 -7.30 7.33 -17.14
N GLY A 164 -7.03 8.63 -17.22
CA GLY A 164 -5.70 9.18 -16.97
C GLY A 164 -4.68 8.76 -18.03
N ILE A 165 -3.56 8.23 -17.55
CA ILE A 165 -2.40 7.87 -18.36
C ILE A 165 -1.85 6.51 -17.90
N LEU A 166 -1.41 5.67 -18.82
CA LEU A 166 -0.50 4.58 -18.42
C LEU A 166 0.85 5.24 -18.21
N ASP A 167 1.45 5.19 -17.02
CA ASP A 167 2.74 5.78 -16.63
C ASP A 167 3.58 4.78 -15.82
N LEU A 168 4.45 4.02 -16.48
CA LEU A 168 5.25 2.93 -15.90
C LEU A 168 6.71 3.31 -15.66
N TYR A 169 7.14 3.20 -14.40
CA TYR A 169 8.55 3.07 -14.03
C TYR A 169 8.88 1.59 -13.86
N ILE A 170 9.95 1.13 -14.51
CA ILE A 170 10.53 -0.20 -14.32
C ILE A 170 11.84 -0.05 -13.56
N PHE A 171 11.96 -0.79 -12.47
CA PHE A 171 13.09 -0.78 -11.53
C PHE A 171 13.85 -2.11 -11.67
N LEU A 172 15.14 -2.05 -12.00
CA LEU A 172 15.93 -3.19 -12.43
C LEU A 172 16.67 -3.94 -11.30
N GLY A 173 16.45 -3.53 -10.04
CA GLY A 173 17.03 -4.22 -8.88
C GLY A 173 18.52 -3.94 -8.69
N PRO A 174 19.42 -4.94 -8.62
CA PRO A 174 19.17 -6.33 -8.97
C PRO A 174 18.42 -7.13 -7.89
N ASP A 175 18.53 -6.77 -6.62
CA ASP A 175 17.88 -7.48 -5.51
C ASP A 175 16.53 -6.82 -5.08
N PRO A 176 15.63 -7.55 -4.39
CA PRO A 176 14.33 -7.02 -3.95
C PRO A 176 14.40 -5.75 -3.08
N GLN A 177 15.41 -5.59 -2.24
CA GLN A 177 15.55 -4.39 -1.41
C GLN A 177 16.06 -3.21 -2.26
N SER A 178 16.90 -3.44 -3.28
CA SER A 178 17.26 -2.41 -4.26
C SER A 178 16.08 -1.99 -5.15
N VAL A 179 15.18 -2.90 -5.53
CA VAL A 179 13.90 -2.55 -6.18
C VAL A 179 13.08 -1.59 -5.31
N VAL A 180 12.91 -1.91 -4.02
CA VAL A 180 12.19 -1.03 -3.07
C VAL A 180 12.86 0.34 -2.94
N ARG A 181 14.19 0.42 -2.91
CA ARG A 181 14.92 1.71 -2.89
C ARG A 181 14.69 2.51 -4.17
N GLN A 182 14.75 1.87 -5.34
CA GLN A 182 14.54 2.52 -6.64
C GLN A 182 13.11 3.06 -6.80
N TYR A 183 12.11 2.37 -6.23
CA TYR A 183 10.72 2.83 -6.17
C TYR A 183 10.54 4.04 -5.23
N LEU A 184 11.06 3.97 -4.01
CA LEU A 184 10.97 5.09 -3.05
C LEU A 184 11.74 6.34 -3.51
N GLN A 185 12.78 6.20 -4.33
CA GLN A 185 13.44 7.31 -5.03
C GLN A 185 12.55 8.04 -6.05
N VAL A 186 11.45 7.44 -6.51
CA VAL A 186 10.47 8.07 -7.41
C VAL A 186 9.29 8.65 -6.62
N ILE A 187 8.68 7.87 -5.72
CA ILE A 187 7.46 8.31 -5.00
C ILE A 187 7.72 9.15 -3.75
N GLY A 188 8.98 9.18 -3.26
CA GLY A 188 9.39 9.91 -2.06
C GLY A 188 9.73 8.98 -0.88
N MET A 189 10.67 9.45 -0.06
CA MET A 189 11.05 8.83 1.21
C MET A 189 9.97 9.10 2.27
N ALA A 190 9.98 8.36 3.39
CA ALA A 190 9.06 8.63 4.51
C ALA A 190 9.23 10.08 5.04
N ILE A 191 8.13 10.85 5.05
CA ILE A 191 8.13 12.32 5.20
C ILE A 191 8.07 12.78 6.67
N TYR A 192 8.54 14.00 6.92
CA TYR A 192 8.40 14.80 8.16
C TYR A 192 8.14 16.29 7.79
N ASP A 193 7.47 17.06 8.66
CA ASP A 193 7.19 18.52 8.62
C ASP A 193 5.87 19.06 7.96
N LEU A 194 5.53 20.36 8.19
CA LEU A 194 4.18 21.01 8.09
C LEU A 194 4.21 22.50 7.55
N TYR A 195 3.06 23.22 7.52
CA TYR A 195 2.77 24.66 7.18
C TYR A 195 2.34 25.00 5.72
N GLY A 196 1.37 25.89 5.36
CA GLY A 196 0.36 26.76 6.05
C GLY A 196 -0.02 28.00 5.16
N GLN A 197 -1.15 28.77 5.08
CA GLN A 197 -2.55 28.95 5.62
C GLN A 197 -3.40 29.70 4.50
N ARG A 198 -4.74 29.74 4.27
CA ARG A 198 -6.06 29.15 4.69
C ARG A 198 -7.19 29.77 3.78
N ARG A 199 -7.62 29.21 2.62
CA ARG A 199 -8.44 29.95 1.58
C ARG A 199 -9.36 29.10 0.61
N ARG A 200 -10.70 29.04 0.82
CA ARG A 200 -11.73 28.34 -0.04
C ARG A 200 -11.54 26.81 -0.21
N VAL A 201 -11.98 26.03 0.78
CA VAL A 201 -11.35 24.73 1.09
C VAL A 201 -12.19 23.47 0.91
N PHE A 202 -13.40 23.55 0.34
CA PHE A 202 -14.31 22.41 0.21
C PHE A 202 -14.55 22.00 -1.25
N ILE A 203 -14.67 20.70 -1.48
CA ILE A 203 -15.06 20.08 -2.76
C ILE A 203 -16.42 20.61 -3.21
N ARG A 204 -16.60 20.74 -4.52
CA ARG A 204 -17.81 21.28 -5.14
C ARG A 204 -18.53 20.24 -5.97
N ASN A 205 -19.82 20.46 -6.20
CA ASN A 205 -20.60 19.75 -7.20
C ASN A 205 -20.38 20.39 -8.60
N SER A 206 -20.98 19.81 -9.64
CA SER A 206 -20.86 20.29 -11.02
C SER A 206 -21.49 21.67 -11.28
N THR A 207 -22.37 22.16 -10.40
CA THR A 207 -22.91 23.53 -10.46
C THR A 207 -22.03 24.56 -9.72
N GLY A 208 -20.92 24.12 -9.11
CA GLY A 208 -19.96 24.98 -8.41
C GLY A 208 -20.34 25.34 -6.97
N GLN A 209 -21.42 24.77 -6.44
CA GLN A 209 -21.81 24.83 -5.03
C GLN A 209 -21.00 23.81 -4.22
N THR A 210 -20.90 23.95 -2.89
CA THR A 210 -20.22 22.96 -2.04
C THR A 210 -20.93 21.61 -2.11
N LEU A 211 -20.20 20.51 -2.30
CA LEU A 211 -20.77 19.16 -2.30
C LEU A 211 -21.10 18.73 -0.88
N ILE A 212 -22.32 18.23 -0.65
CA ILE A 212 -22.80 17.75 0.64
C ILE A 212 -23.06 16.24 0.60
N GLY A 213 -22.32 15.49 1.41
CA GLY A 213 -22.54 14.07 1.69
C GLY A 213 -23.01 13.85 3.12
N LYS A 214 -22.77 12.65 3.65
CA LYS A 214 -23.17 12.29 5.02
C LYS A 214 -22.14 11.37 5.69
N VAL A 215 -21.69 11.73 6.89
CA VAL A 215 -20.81 10.92 7.76
C VAL A 215 -21.33 11.06 9.21
N TRP A 216 -20.51 10.78 10.23
CA TRP A 216 -20.87 10.72 11.66
C TRP A 216 -21.72 11.90 12.20
N PRO A 217 -21.41 13.18 11.95
CA PRO A 217 -22.22 14.31 12.46
C PRO A 217 -23.47 14.60 11.61
N GLY A 218 -23.77 13.78 10.60
CA GLY A 218 -24.85 14.02 9.63
C GLY A 218 -24.34 14.68 8.36
N LEU A 219 -25.00 15.76 7.92
CA LEU A 219 -24.69 16.45 6.67
C LEU A 219 -23.30 17.11 6.75
N THR A 220 -22.45 16.83 5.75
CA THR A 220 -21.02 17.15 5.78
C THR A 220 -20.53 17.67 4.44
N ALA A 221 -19.62 18.65 4.49
CA ALA A 221 -18.84 19.13 3.36
C ALA A 221 -17.42 18.55 3.45
N PHE A 222 -16.86 18.12 2.32
CA PHE A 222 -15.58 17.42 2.26
C PHE A 222 -14.45 18.40 1.90
N PRO A 223 -13.35 18.48 2.67
CA PRO A 223 -12.21 19.30 2.31
C PRO A 223 -11.57 18.89 0.99
N ASP A 224 -11.10 19.86 0.21
CA ASP A 224 -10.32 19.63 -1.01
C ASP A 224 -8.84 19.72 -0.69
N PHE A 225 -8.24 18.64 -0.20
CA PHE A 225 -6.80 18.61 0.15
C PHE A 225 -5.86 18.77 -1.07
N THR A 226 -6.39 18.75 -2.30
CA THR A 226 -5.62 19.09 -3.52
C THR A 226 -5.50 20.61 -3.74
N ASN A 227 -6.25 21.40 -2.97
CA ASN A 227 -6.07 22.84 -2.86
C ASN A 227 -5.04 23.14 -1.74
N PRO A 228 -3.89 23.79 -2.04
CA PRO A 228 -2.89 24.16 -1.03
C PRO A 228 -3.47 24.99 0.13
N GLU A 229 -4.60 25.64 -0.14
CA GLU A 229 -5.34 26.47 0.79
C GLU A 229 -6.17 25.70 1.82
N THR A 230 -6.35 24.39 1.61
CA THR A 230 -7.02 23.46 2.54
C THR A 230 -6.07 22.92 3.58
N GLN A 231 -4.82 22.56 3.22
CA GLN A 231 -3.75 22.10 4.12
C GLN A 231 -3.55 23.11 5.27
N SER A 232 -2.93 24.25 4.93
CA SER A 232 -3.32 25.60 5.33
C SER A 232 -4.50 25.78 6.31
N TRP A 233 -5.75 25.51 5.90
CA TRP A 233 -6.93 25.74 6.74
C TRP A 233 -7.09 24.69 7.83
N TRP A 234 -6.71 23.46 7.52
CA TRP A 234 -6.78 22.28 8.37
C TRP A 234 -5.78 22.39 9.52
N GLU A 235 -4.56 22.82 9.24
CA GLU A 235 -3.57 23.16 10.28
C GLU A 235 -4.07 24.22 11.25
N ASP A 236 -4.78 25.24 10.77
CA ASP A 236 -5.35 26.26 11.64
C ASP A 236 -6.49 25.68 12.51
N CYS A 237 -7.27 24.70 11.99
CA CYS A 237 -8.23 23.94 12.81
C CYS A 237 -7.50 23.10 13.86
N ILE A 238 -6.42 22.40 13.47
CA ILE A 238 -5.57 21.59 14.35
C ILE A 238 -4.94 22.47 15.44
N ARG A 239 -4.37 23.61 15.08
CA ARG A 239 -3.69 24.53 16.01
C ARG A 239 -4.68 25.22 16.95
N GLU A 240 -5.87 25.56 16.47
CA GLU A 240 -6.95 26.06 17.32
C GLU A 240 -7.43 24.98 18.30
N PHE A 241 -7.62 23.74 17.84
CA PHE A 241 -8.06 22.63 18.70
C PHE A 241 -6.97 22.25 19.72
N HIS A 242 -5.71 22.16 19.29
CA HIS A 242 -4.55 21.97 20.16
C HIS A 242 -4.41 23.08 21.22
N SER A 243 -4.79 24.33 20.90
CA SER A 243 -4.78 25.42 21.90
C SER A 243 -5.77 25.22 23.06
N ARG A 244 -6.76 24.33 22.89
CA ARG A 244 -7.79 23.98 23.88
C ARG A 244 -7.56 22.61 24.51
N VAL A 245 -7.07 21.65 23.73
CA VAL A 245 -6.76 20.28 24.13
C VAL A 245 -5.38 19.92 23.53
N PRO A 246 -4.28 20.02 24.29
CA PRO A 246 -2.96 19.65 23.76
C PRO A 246 -2.96 18.17 23.37
N LEU A 247 -2.51 17.89 22.15
CA LEU A 247 -2.59 16.57 21.53
C LEU A 247 -1.29 16.29 20.77
N ASP A 248 -0.69 15.14 21.05
CA ASP A 248 0.65 14.78 20.55
C ASP A 248 0.64 14.14 19.14
N GLY A 249 -0.54 13.98 18.54
CA GLY A 249 -0.71 13.41 17.20
C GLY A 249 -2.17 13.31 16.79
N LEU A 250 -2.41 13.05 15.50
CA LEU A 250 -3.73 12.98 14.89
C LEU A 250 -3.95 11.63 14.22
N TRP A 251 -5.15 11.09 14.39
CA TRP A 251 -5.67 9.97 13.60
C TRP A 251 -6.70 10.55 12.61
N ILE A 252 -6.48 10.26 11.33
CA ILE A 252 -7.41 10.53 10.22
C ILE A 252 -8.05 9.22 9.79
N ASP A 253 -9.32 9.31 9.41
CA ASP A 253 -10.25 8.19 9.28
C ASP A 253 -11.37 8.57 8.30
N MET A 254 -12.08 7.60 7.73
CA MET A 254 -13.11 7.80 6.70
C MET A 254 -12.61 8.55 5.44
N ASN A 255 -11.31 8.48 5.13
CA ASN A 255 -10.60 9.37 4.20
C ASN A 255 -10.31 8.74 2.82
N GLU A 256 -11.14 7.80 2.39
CA GLU A 256 -11.15 7.26 1.03
C GLU A 256 -11.62 8.26 -0.06
N PRO A 257 -12.60 9.17 0.14
CA PRO A 257 -13.43 9.46 1.32
C PRO A 257 -14.73 8.64 1.39
N ALA A 258 -15.10 8.20 2.59
CA ALA A 258 -16.37 7.52 2.83
C ALA A 258 -17.59 8.48 2.84
N SER A 259 -18.74 7.98 2.39
CA SER A 259 -20.04 8.65 2.49
C SER A 259 -21.16 7.63 2.72
N PHE A 260 -21.95 7.87 3.76
CA PHE A 260 -23.15 7.08 4.12
C PHE A 260 -24.35 7.32 3.18
N VAL A 261 -24.16 8.08 2.09
CA VAL A 261 -25.09 8.23 0.97
C VAL A 261 -24.31 8.10 -0.34
N GLN A 262 -24.91 7.43 -1.34
CA GLN A 262 -24.28 7.22 -2.64
C GLN A 262 -24.13 8.55 -3.40
N GLY A 263 -22.89 9.03 -3.52
CA GLY A 263 -22.55 10.23 -4.27
C GLY A 263 -22.83 11.55 -3.56
N SER A 264 -24.11 11.90 -3.38
CA SER A 264 -24.53 13.09 -2.63
C SER A 264 -25.99 12.95 -2.17
N VAL A 265 -26.44 13.85 -1.29
CA VAL A 265 -27.87 13.91 -0.87
C VAL A 265 -28.83 14.32 -1.99
N GLU A 266 -28.33 14.85 -3.11
CA GLU A 266 -29.10 15.19 -4.32
C GLU A 266 -28.95 14.12 -5.42
N GLY A 267 -28.20 13.04 -5.16
CA GLY A 267 -27.75 12.08 -6.18
C GLY A 267 -26.50 12.57 -6.92
N CYS A 268 -26.24 12.02 -8.11
CA CYS A 268 -25.19 12.48 -9.02
C CYS A 268 -25.75 12.85 -10.40
N PRO A 269 -25.06 13.68 -11.19
CA PRO A 269 -25.38 13.89 -12.60
C PRO A 269 -25.34 12.58 -13.39
N ASP A 270 -26.14 12.48 -14.44
CA ASP A 270 -25.97 11.42 -15.45
C ASP A 270 -24.87 11.87 -16.42
N SER A 271 -23.68 11.31 -16.28
CA SER A 271 -22.46 11.73 -17.00
C SER A 271 -21.53 10.56 -17.28
N ASP A 272 -20.66 10.67 -18.29
CA ASP A 272 -19.63 9.65 -18.60
C ASP A 272 -18.65 9.39 -17.42
N LEU A 273 -18.61 10.26 -16.39
CA LEU A 273 -17.76 10.09 -15.20
C LEU A 273 -18.49 9.33 -14.08
N ASP A 274 -19.78 9.60 -13.88
CA ASP A 274 -20.60 8.97 -12.83
C ASP A 274 -21.22 7.63 -13.30
N SER A 275 -21.42 7.51 -14.61
CA SER A 275 -21.90 6.33 -15.34
C SER A 275 -20.92 5.95 -16.47
N PRO A 276 -19.68 5.50 -16.19
CA PRO A 276 -18.70 5.21 -17.25
C PRO A 276 -19.14 4.07 -18.17
N PRO A 277 -18.74 4.08 -19.46
CA PRO A 277 -19.14 3.07 -20.44
C PRO A 277 -18.60 1.66 -20.14
N TYR A 278 -17.66 1.53 -19.20
CA TYR A 278 -17.12 0.26 -18.73
C TYR A 278 -16.82 0.35 -17.22
N VAL A 279 -17.71 -0.21 -16.41
CA VAL A 279 -17.46 -0.58 -15.00
C VAL A 279 -18.09 -1.97 -14.81
N PRO A 280 -17.31 -3.06 -14.85
CA PRO A 280 -17.81 -4.38 -14.49
C PRO A 280 -18.37 -4.37 -13.07
N HIS A 281 -19.59 -4.91 -12.88
CA HIS A 281 -20.31 -4.82 -11.61
C HIS A 281 -19.63 -5.54 -10.42
N GLU A 282 -18.63 -6.38 -10.71
CA GLU A 282 -17.88 -7.18 -9.74
C GLU A 282 -16.59 -6.49 -9.26
N TRP A 283 -16.10 -5.45 -9.94
CA TRP A 283 -14.84 -4.76 -9.59
C TRP A 283 -14.90 -4.01 -8.25
N VAL A 284 -15.95 -3.21 -8.04
CA VAL A 284 -16.07 -2.28 -6.92
C VAL A 284 -17.27 -2.68 -6.07
N VAL A 285 -17.12 -2.77 -4.75
CA VAL A 285 -18.22 -3.24 -3.86
C VAL A 285 -19.48 -2.35 -4.01
N GLY A 286 -20.55 -2.92 -4.58
CA GLY A 286 -21.80 -2.23 -4.93
C GLY A 286 -21.91 -1.81 -6.42
N GLY A 287 -20.97 -2.21 -7.27
CA GLY A 287 -21.06 -2.20 -8.72
C GLY A 287 -21.04 -0.83 -9.40
N ARG A 288 -20.62 0.23 -8.69
CA ARG A 288 -20.56 1.64 -9.16
C ARG A 288 -19.44 2.40 -8.44
N LEU A 289 -18.76 3.32 -9.13
CA LEU A 289 -17.64 4.09 -8.57
C LEU A 289 -18.04 5.00 -7.38
N ASN A 290 -19.26 5.54 -7.38
CA ASN A 290 -19.80 6.36 -6.28
C ASN A 290 -20.39 5.55 -5.11
N SER A 291 -20.20 4.23 -5.10
CA SER A 291 -20.66 3.35 -4.01
C SER A 291 -19.84 3.59 -2.75
N GLY A 292 -20.49 4.09 -1.69
CA GLY A 292 -19.84 4.44 -0.42
C GLY A 292 -18.98 5.71 -0.46
N THR A 293 -19.02 6.51 -1.53
CA THR A 293 -18.20 7.73 -1.70
C THR A 293 -18.96 8.82 -2.48
N LEU A 294 -18.25 9.84 -2.96
CA LEU A 294 -18.81 11.05 -3.58
C LEU A 294 -19.10 10.86 -5.08
N CYS A 295 -19.73 11.85 -5.72
CA CYS A 295 -19.94 11.86 -7.18
C CYS A 295 -18.61 12.01 -7.94
N MET A 296 -18.47 11.29 -9.05
CA MET A 296 -17.24 11.24 -9.85
C MET A 296 -17.01 12.52 -10.65
N SER A 297 -18.08 13.18 -11.10
CA SER A 297 -17.98 14.49 -11.76
C SER A 297 -17.67 15.66 -10.81
N ALA A 298 -17.49 15.43 -9.51
CA ALA A 298 -17.28 16.51 -8.53
C ALA A 298 -15.92 17.21 -8.78
N PRO A 299 -15.88 18.52 -9.08
CA PRO A 299 -14.62 19.24 -9.24
C PRO A 299 -13.87 19.44 -7.91
N GLN A 300 -12.58 19.10 -7.95
CA GLN A 300 -11.53 19.49 -7.00
C GLN A 300 -10.56 20.47 -7.71
N ASN A 301 -9.61 21.04 -6.98
CA ASN A 301 -8.69 22.06 -7.49
C ASN A 301 -7.77 21.58 -8.62
N LEU A 302 -7.33 20.31 -8.62
CA LEU A 302 -6.47 19.76 -9.67
C LEU A 302 -7.22 19.05 -10.82
N SER A 303 -8.42 18.49 -10.56
CA SER A 303 -9.17 17.66 -11.52
C SER A 303 -10.57 17.31 -10.99
N THR A 304 -11.30 16.43 -11.67
CA THR A 304 -12.51 15.80 -11.11
C THR A 304 -12.16 14.70 -10.11
N HIS A 305 -13.08 14.41 -9.18
CA HIS A 305 -12.93 13.35 -8.19
C HIS A 305 -12.66 11.97 -8.82
N HIS A 306 -13.23 11.68 -10.00
CA HIS A 306 -12.91 10.50 -10.83
C HIS A 306 -11.40 10.22 -11.02
N ASN A 307 -10.57 11.27 -11.04
CA ASN A 307 -9.11 11.18 -11.24
C ASN A 307 -8.30 11.27 -9.95
N LEU A 308 -8.93 11.70 -8.85
CA LEU A 308 -8.27 12.12 -7.60
C LEU A 308 -8.76 11.36 -6.36
N HIS A 309 -9.81 10.54 -6.49
CA HIS A 309 -10.41 9.75 -5.42
C HIS A 309 -9.36 8.89 -4.70
N ASN A 310 -8.60 8.06 -5.41
CA ASN A 310 -7.53 7.23 -4.84
C ASN A 310 -6.40 8.05 -4.16
N LEU A 311 -6.34 9.38 -4.36
CA LEU A 311 -5.37 10.29 -3.75
C LEU A 311 -5.94 11.07 -2.55
N TYR A 312 -7.25 11.01 -2.26
CA TYR A 312 -7.85 11.83 -1.20
C TYR A 312 -7.18 11.56 0.15
N GLY A 313 -7.14 10.30 0.59
CA GLY A 313 -6.50 9.89 1.85
C GLY A 313 -4.99 10.17 1.89
N LEU A 314 -4.30 10.12 0.75
CA LEU A 314 -2.89 10.52 0.64
C LEU A 314 -2.71 12.04 0.83
N THR A 315 -3.57 12.86 0.23
CA THR A 315 -3.53 14.32 0.38
C THR A 315 -3.98 14.78 1.77
N GLU A 316 -4.94 14.10 2.39
CA GLU A 316 -5.26 14.29 3.81
C GLU A 316 -4.12 13.81 4.72
N ALA A 317 -3.47 12.68 4.42
CA ALA A 317 -2.30 12.22 5.16
C ALA A 317 -1.13 13.22 5.07
N SER A 318 -0.90 13.80 3.89
CA SER A 318 0.08 14.89 3.69
C SER A 318 -0.26 16.16 4.48
N ALA A 319 -1.53 16.35 4.85
CA ALA A 319 -1.97 17.47 5.70
C ALA A 319 -2.08 17.11 7.20
N THR A 320 -1.91 15.83 7.61
CA THR A 320 -2.34 15.38 8.96
C THR A 320 -1.54 14.26 9.63
N HIS A 321 -1.31 13.12 8.95
CA HIS A 321 -0.43 12.00 9.35
C HIS A 321 -0.61 11.46 10.82
N ARG A 322 -1.35 10.35 11.11
CA ARG A 322 -1.00 8.91 10.90
C ARG A 322 -2.11 7.93 11.35
N SER A 323 -1.91 6.60 11.18
CA SER A 323 -2.04 5.51 12.19
C SER A 323 -3.06 4.34 11.99
N THR A 324 -2.73 3.13 12.50
CA THR A 324 -3.45 1.83 12.36
C THR A 324 -3.81 1.18 13.73
N HIS A 325 -4.18 -0.12 13.83
CA HIS A 325 -4.86 -0.72 15.02
C HIS A 325 -4.35 -2.13 15.45
N MET A 326 -4.70 -2.58 16.68
CA MET A 326 -4.35 -3.88 17.29
C MET A 326 -5.49 -4.46 18.15
N CYS A 327 -5.42 -5.76 18.46
CA CYS A 327 -6.40 -6.61 19.19
C CYS A 327 -7.76 -6.81 18.49
N GLY A 328 -7.97 -6.18 17.34
CA GLY A 328 -9.20 -6.23 16.55
C GLY A 328 -9.95 -4.92 16.66
N PHE A 329 -10.42 -4.40 15.52
CA PHE A 329 -11.27 -3.21 15.48
C PHE A 329 -12.75 -3.58 15.54
N GLY A 330 -13.19 -4.49 14.64
CA GLY A 330 -14.58 -4.94 14.56
C GLY A 330 -14.80 -6.31 15.19
N GLY A 331 -15.51 -6.34 16.33
CA GLY A 331 -15.89 -7.58 17.03
C GLY A 331 -15.34 -7.62 18.46
N ASP A 332 -15.70 -8.66 19.22
CA ASP A 332 -15.19 -8.87 20.56
C ASP A 332 -13.91 -9.72 20.52
N THR A 333 -12.83 -9.24 21.14
CA THR A 333 -11.57 -9.99 21.26
C THR A 333 -11.63 -11.03 22.38
N THR A 334 -10.75 -12.03 22.33
CA THR A 334 -10.52 -12.96 23.45
C THR A 334 -9.22 -12.61 24.17
N GLU A 335 -9.07 -13.04 25.43
CA GLU A 335 -7.83 -12.83 26.19
C GLU A 335 -6.61 -13.43 25.48
N GLU A 336 -6.74 -14.68 25.00
CA GLU A 336 -5.71 -15.35 24.20
C GLU A 336 -5.35 -14.55 22.93
N LEU A 337 -6.38 -14.12 22.17
CA LEU A 337 -6.19 -13.36 20.94
C LEU A 337 -5.48 -12.03 21.21
N CYS A 338 -5.92 -11.25 22.19
CA CYS A 338 -5.28 -9.97 22.49
C CYS A 338 -3.89 -10.14 23.13
N VAL A 339 -3.58 -11.25 23.82
CA VAL A 339 -2.20 -11.57 24.22
C VAL A 339 -1.33 -11.83 22.99
N ARG A 340 -1.74 -12.73 22.08
CA ARG A 340 -0.98 -13.03 20.85
C ARG A 340 -0.85 -11.81 19.92
N TRP A 341 -1.90 -11.01 19.80
CA TRP A 341 -1.88 -9.77 19.01
C TRP A 341 -1.04 -8.67 19.68
N THR A 342 -1.02 -8.57 21.01
CA THR A 342 -0.10 -7.63 21.71
C THR A 342 1.35 -8.08 21.56
N GLN A 343 1.62 -9.39 21.62
CA GLN A 343 2.94 -9.98 21.36
C GLN A 343 3.45 -9.66 19.94
N LEU A 344 2.64 -9.93 18.92
CA LEU A 344 2.96 -9.62 17.51
C LEU A 344 3.03 -8.09 17.28
N GLY A 345 2.04 -7.35 17.77
CA GLY A 345 1.90 -5.91 17.58
C GLY A 345 2.98 -5.08 18.28
N ALA A 346 3.63 -5.63 19.32
CA ALA A 346 4.86 -5.07 19.88
C ALA A 346 5.99 -4.94 18.82
N PHE A 347 5.92 -5.71 17.74
CA PHE A 347 6.83 -5.67 16.60
C PHE A 347 6.25 -5.01 15.33
N TYR A 348 5.06 -4.42 15.38
CA TYR A 348 4.62 -3.52 14.30
C TYR A 348 5.39 -2.19 14.38
N PRO A 349 5.86 -1.58 13.28
CA PRO A 349 6.54 -0.29 13.34
C PRO A 349 5.71 0.78 14.06
N PHE A 350 4.40 0.82 13.79
CA PHE A 350 3.41 1.56 14.56
C PHE A 350 2.55 0.62 15.41
N MET A 351 2.33 0.96 16.69
CA MET A 351 1.64 0.11 17.68
C MET A 351 0.54 0.91 18.41
N ARG A 352 -0.74 0.51 18.25
CA ARG A 352 -1.91 1.12 18.94
C ARG A 352 -3.02 0.08 19.12
N ASN A 353 -3.43 -0.19 20.36
CA ASN A 353 -4.69 -0.90 20.62
C ASN A 353 -5.85 0.10 20.44
N HIS A 354 -6.91 -0.32 19.74
CA HIS A 354 -8.10 0.49 19.47
C HIS A 354 -9.29 -0.42 19.15
N ASN A 355 -10.51 0.04 19.42
CA ASN A 355 -11.73 -0.77 19.46
C ASN A 355 -12.95 0.11 19.12
N ASP A 356 -13.94 -0.42 18.37
CA ASP A 356 -15.23 0.25 18.15
C ASP A 356 -16.35 -0.21 19.11
N LYS A 357 -16.13 -1.30 19.88
CA LYS A 357 -17.11 -1.91 20.78
C LYS A 357 -17.03 -1.40 22.22
N SER A 358 -18.14 -1.60 22.94
CA SER A 358 -18.28 -1.28 24.37
C SER A 358 -17.58 -2.26 25.31
N ASN A 359 -17.18 -3.44 24.83
CA ASN A 359 -16.43 -4.42 25.60
C ASN A 359 -14.96 -4.00 25.61
N PRO A 360 -14.35 -3.69 26.77
CA PRO A 360 -13.00 -3.14 26.83
C PRO A 360 -11.94 -4.19 26.46
N GLN A 361 -10.82 -3.73 25.92
CA GLN A 361 -9.69 -4.59 25.52
C GLN A 361 -8.31 -3.95 25.80
N GLU A 362 -8.27 -2.93 26.65
CA GLU A 362 -7.03 -2.36 27.17
C GLU A 362 -6.31 -3.39 28.06
N PRO A 363 -4.98 -3.53 28.01
CA PRO A 363 -4.27 -4.63 28.68
C PRO A 363 -4.64 -4.88 30.15
N TYR A 364 -5.00 -3.86 30.91
CA TYR A 364 -5.35 -3.96 32.34
C TYR A 364 -6.69 -4.65 32.64
N VAL A 365 -7.55 -4.96 31.65
CA VAL A 365 -8.86 -5.62 31.89
C VAL A 365 -8.79 -7.15 31.90
N PHE A 366 -7.69 -7.72 31.41
CA PHE A 366 -7.45 -9.16 31.31
C PHE A 366 -6.87 -9.76 32.61
N GLY A 367 -6.84 -11.08 32.69
CA GLY A 367 -6.23 -11.84 33.78
C GLY A 367 -4.75 -11.51 34.02
N GLN A 368 -4.25 -11.81 35.22
CA GLN A 368 -2.88 -11.41 35.62
C GLN A 368 -1.80 -12.03 34.70
N GLU A 369 -1.95 -13.29 34.30
CA GLU A 369 -1.00 -13.97 33.41
C GLU A 369 -0.97 -13.30 32.02
N ALA A 370 -2.14 -12.96 31.47
CA ALA A 370 -2.26 -12.20 30.24
C ALA A 370 -1.66 -10.79 30.36
N GLN A 371 -1.90 -10.09 31.48
CA GLN A 371 -1.26 -8.81 31.76
C GLN A 371 0.26 -8.90 31.83
N GLU A 372 0.81 -9.97 32.42
CA GLU A 372 2.26 -10.18 32.50
C GLU A 372 2.86 -10.50 31.12
N ALA A 373 2.19 -11.30 30.29
CA ALA A 373 2.56 -11.55 28.90
C ALA A 373 2.55 -10.27 28.04
N MET A 374 1.46 -9.49 28.11
CA MET A 374 1.33 -8.21 27.40
C MET A 374 2.37 -7.20 27.85
N ARG A 375 2.60 -7.09 29.17
CA ARG A 375 3.61 -6.20 29.76
C ARG A 375 5.02 -6.58 29.31
N SER A 376 5.35 -7.88 29.28
CA SER A 376 6.62 -8.40 28.78
C SER A 376 6.88 -7.97 27.33
N ALA A 377 5.90 -8.16 26.43
CA ALA A 377 6.00 -7.75 25.03
C ALA A 377 6.18 -6.23 24.86
N VAL A 378 5.42 -5.42 25.60
CA VAL A 378 5.56 -3.95 25.58
C VAL A 378 6.91 -3.51 26.14
N THR A 379 7.38 -4.06 27.26
CA THR A 379 8.70 -3.76 27.83
C THR A 379 9.83 -4.13 26.85
N LEU A 380 9.72 -5.28 26.17
CA LEU A 380 10.69 -5.68 25.14
C LEU A 380 10.74 -4.67 23.99
N ARG A 381 9.57 -4.24 23.46
CA ARG A 381 9.50 -3.16 22.45
C ARG A 381 10.16 -1.89 22.94
N TYR A 382 9.83 -1.44 24.16
CA TYR A 382 10.39 -0.21 24.72
C TYR A 382 11.92 -0.30 24.82
N SER A 383 12.48 -1.46 25.19
CA SER A 383 13.93 -1.66 25.21
C SER A 383 14.58 -1.57 23.83
N LEU A 384 13.84 -1.90 22.77
CA LEU A 384 14.28 -1.90 21.38
C LEU A 384 13.97 -0.59 20.63
N LEU A 385 13.40 0.43 21.29
CA LEU A 385 13.10 1.72 20.65
C LEU A 385 14.32 2.41 20.02
N PRO A 386 15.55 2.36 20.58
CA PRO A 386 16.73 2.88 19.89
C PRO A 386 16.97 2.18 18.55
N PHE A 387 16.84 0.85 18.50
CA PHE A 387 16.98 0.07 17.26
C PHE A 387 15.86 0.37 16.26
N LEU A 388 14.60 0.40 16.69
CA LEU A 388 13.46 0.74 15.82
C LEU A 388 13.57 2.16 15.26
N TYR A 389 14.09 3.10 16.05
CA TYR A 389 14.36 4.47 15.60
C TYR A 389 15.52 4.52 14.59
N THR A 390 16.60 3.76 14.80
CA THR A 390 17.68 3.59 13.81
C THR A 390 17.17 2.99 12.50
N LEU A 391 16.32 1.96 12.54
CA LEU A 391 15.68 1.41 11.34
C LEU A 391 14.79 2.45 10.64
N SER A 392 14.04 3.24 11.39
CA SER A 392 13.22 4.34 10.84
C SER A 392 14.07 5.43 10.19
N TYR A 393 15.25 5.72 10.75
CA TYR A 393 16.24 6.61 10.14
C TYR A 393 16.82 6.05 8.84
N HIS A 394 17.11 4.75 8.77
CA HIS A 394 17.55 4.10 7.52
C HIS A 394 16.45 4.05 6.47
N ALA A 395 15.18 3.86 6.85
CA ALA A 395 14.04 3.99 5.95
C ALA A 395 13.91 5.42 5.37
N HIS A 396 14.07 6.44 6.20
CA HIS A 396 14.03 7.85 5.76
C HIS A 396 15.22 8.25 4.89
N THR A 397 16.44 7.80 5.21
CA THR A 397 17.67 8.27 4.54
C THR A 397 18.17 7.37 3.41
N SER A 398 17.87 6.07 3.47
CA SER A 398 18.44 5.03 2.59
C SER A 398 17.39 4.14 1.93
N ALA A 399 16.09 4.36 2.20
CA ALA A 399 14.95 3.59 1.69
C ALA A 399 14.99 2.09 2.05
N ASP A 400 15.62 1.76 3.19
CA ASP A 400 15.61 0.43 3.78
C ASP A 400 14.26 0.11 4.44
N THR A 401 13.88 -1.17 4.53
CA THR A 401 12.64 -1.57 5.20
C THR A 401 12.80 -1.68 6.73
N VAL A 402 11.78 -1.22 7.46
CA VAL A 402 11.73 -1.31 8.94
C VAL A 402 11.24 -2.69 9.38
N ALA A 403 10.06 -3.11 8.90
CA ALA A 403 9.59 -4.48 8.95
C ALA A 403 9.79 -5.09 7.55
N THR A 404 10.46 -6.24 7.51
CA THR A 404 11.15 -6.73 6.31
C THR A 404 10.79 -8.20 6.07
N PRO A 405 10.14 -8.56 4.94
CA PRO A 405 9.94 -9.95 4.54
C PRO A 405 11.27 -10.69 4.40
N LEU A 406 11.31 -12.00 4.70
CA LEU A 406 12.57 -12.75 4.71
C LEU A 406 13.28 -12.72 3.34
N PHE A 407 12.53 -12.75 2.23
CA PHE A 407 13.10 -12.68 0.87
C PHE A 407 13.81 -11.36 0.54
N LEU A 408 13.59 -10.26 1.26
CA LEU A 408 14.39 -9.02 1.09
C LEU A 408 15.83 -9.16 1.63
N GLN A 409 16.08 -10.14 2.49
CA GLN A 409 17.36 -10.35 3.19
C GLN A 409 18.00 -11.71 2.86
N PHE A 410 17.21 -12.62 2.28
CA PHE A 410 17.61 -13.96 1.85
C PHE A 410 16.96 -14.29 0.48
N PRO A 411 17.13 -13.46 -0.58
CA PRO A 411 16.40 -13.62 -1.84
C PRO A 411 16.76 -14.91 -2.61
N SER A 412 17.99 -15.41 -2.41
CA SER A 412 18.49 -16.66 -2.98
C SER A 412 18.09 -17.91 -2.17
N ASP A 413 17.33 -17.78 -1.08
CA ASP A 413 16.78 -18.90 -0.33
C ASP A 413 15.33 -19.16 -0.78
N PRO A 414 15.06 -20.26 -1.51
CA PRO A 414 13.72 -20.51 -2.06
C PRO A 414 12.66 -20.74 -0.98
N ASN A 415 13.05 -21.05 0.25
CA ASN A 415 12.11 -21.16 1.37
C ASN A 415 11.64 -19.78 1.85
N CYS A 416 12.46 -18.73 1.70
CA CYS A 416 12.12 -17.38 2.14
C CYS A 416 11.16 -16.64 1.20
N GLN A 417 11.09 -17.06 -0.07
CA GLN A 417 10.36 -16.38 -1.15
C GLN A 417 8.86 -16.21 -0.88
N THR A 418 8.25 -17.16 -0.15
CA THR A 418 6.80 -17.21 0.14
C THR A 418 6.46 -17.09 1.63
N ILE A 419 7.42 -16.78 2.52
CA ILE A 419 7.15 -16.62 3.96
C ILE A 419 6.62 -15.22 4.27
N ASP A 420 5.35 -15.18 4.71
CA ASP A 420 4.63 -13.99 5.19
C ASP A 420 4.30 -14.05 6.69
N ARG A 421 4.19 -15.24 7.28
CA ARG A 421 3.95 -15.50 8.72
C ARG A 421 5.17 -15.25 9.62
N GLN A 422 6.29 -14.78 9.08
CA GLN A 422 7.47 -14.32 9.83
C GLN A 422 8.05 -13.08 9.15
N PHE A 423 8.68 -12.20 9.90
CA PHE A 423 9.37 -11.02 9.37
C PHE A 423 10.60 -10.65 10.20
N LEU A 424 11.47 -9.83 9.61
CA LEU A 424 12.62 -9.24 10.27
C LEU A 424 12.31 -7.79 10.64
N TRP A 425 12.89 -7.31 11.75
CA TRP A 425 13.20 -5.89 11.90
C TRP A 425 14.57 -5.62 11.28
N GLY A 426 14.60 -4.83 10.20
CA GLY A 426 15.79 -4.62 9.38
C GLY A 426 16.33 -5.92 8.77
N SER A 427 17.64 -6.18 8.94
CA SER A 427 18.36 -7.36 8.46
C SER A 427 18.57 -8.45 9.51
N SER A 428 18.21 -8.18 10.78
CA SER A 428 18.94 -8.75 11.92
C SER A 428 18.10 -9.29 13.08
N LEU A 429 16.82 -8.95 13.18
CA LEU A 429 15.95 -9.35 14.30
C LEU A 429 14.72 -10.08 13.78
N LEU A 430 14.74 -11.41 13.77
CA LEU A 430 13.68 -12.28 13.27
C LEU A 430 12.56 -12.44 14.31
N VAL A 431 11.33 -12.14 13.91
CA VAL A 431 10.11 -12.25 14.72
C VAL A 431 9.28 -13.43 14.21
N SER A 432 8.91 -14.33 15.12
CA SER A 432 8.13 -15.54 14.86
C SER A 432 7.02 -15.68 15.92
N SER A 433 5.80 -15.24 15.58
CA SER A 433 4.63 -15.22 16.45
C SER A 433 3.73 -16.45 16.26
N VAL A 434 3.08 -16.91 17.34
CA VAL A 434 1.93 -17.81 17.22
C VAL A 434 0.75 -17.03 16.61
N LEU A 435 0.13 -17.61 15.58
CA LEU A 435 -1.00 -17.03 14.84
C LEU A 435 -2.27 -17.91 14.88
N GLU A 436 -2.18 -19.09 15.49
CA GLU A 436 -3.25 -20.11 15.54
C GLU A 436 -3.75 -20.30 16.98
N GLN A 437 -5.05 -20.52 17.17
CA GLN A 437 -5.63 -20.67 18.51
C GLN A 437 -5.20 -21.98 19.18
N GLY A 438 -4.93 -21.92 20.49
CA GLY A 438 -4.53 -23.05 21.33
C GLY A 438 -3.08 -23.50 21.15
N ALA A 439 -2.33 -22.88 20.23
CA ALA A 439 -0.96 -23.28 19.94
C ALA A 439 0.04 -22.77 21.00
N VAL A 440 0.85 -23.71 21.50
CA VAL A 440 1.93 -23.50 22.50
C VAL A 440 3.34 -23.68 21.91
N GLU A 441 3.42 -23.89 20.59
CA GLU A 441 4.64 -24.02 19.80
C GLU A 441 4.35 -23.64 18.34
N LEU A 442 5.40 -23.34 17.57
CA LEU A 442 5.28 -23.07 16.14
C LEU A 442 6.47 -23.62 15.35
N ALA A 443 6.22 -24.05 14.11
CA ALA A 443 7.28 -24.30 13.14
C ALA A 443 7.72 -22.95 12.54
N ALA A 444 8.94 -22.50 12.86
CA ALA A 444 9.51 -21.27 12.33
C ALA A 444 10.71 -21.59 11.44
N TYR A 445 10.77 -20.98 10.26
CA TYR A 445 11.94 -21.03 9.40
C TYR A 445 13.06 -20.16 9.99
N LEU A 446 14.25 -20.73 10.11
CA LEU A 446 15.47 -19.97 10.37
C LEU A 446 16.35 -20.07 9.11
N PRO A 447 16.61 -18.97 8.40
CA PRO A 447 17.55 -18.94 7.28
C PRO A 447 18.97 -19.37 7.68
N PRO A 448 19.84 -19.74 6.72
CA PRO A 448 21.20 -20.21 7.01
C PRO A 448 22.02 -19.24 7.87
N GLY A 449 22.67 -19.78 8.91
CA GLY A 449 23.48 -19.01 9.87
C GLY A 449 23.14 -19.31 11.33
N THR A 450 23.84 -18.62 12.24
CA THR A 450 23.66 -18.71 13.69
C THR A 450 22.66 -17.65 14.18
N TRP A 451 21.69 -18.08 14.99
CA TRP A 451 20.65 -17.23 15.57
C TRP A 451 20.60 -17.34 17.10
N TYR A 452 20.40 -16.21 17.78
CA TYR A 452 20.43 -16.10 19.23
C TYR A 452 19.05 -15.65 19.76
N SER A 453 18.44 -16.41 20.66
CA SER A 453 17.15 -16.03 21.26
C SER A 453 17.31 -14.80 22.16
N LEU A 454 16.55 -13.72 21.87
CA LEU A 454 16.68 -12.45 22.58
C LEU A 454 16.21 -12.54 24.05
N HIS A 455 15.21 -13.37 24.35
CA HIS A 455 14.70 -13.58 25.72
C HIS A 455 15.77 -14.13 26.66
N ASN A 456 16.65 -15.00 26.16
CA ASN A 456 17.72 -15.60 26.97
C ASN A 456 18.89 -14.64 27.23
N ALA A 457 18.98 -13.49 26.55
CA ALA A 457 20.01 -12.49 26.82
C ALA A 457 19.87 -11.88 28.23
N LEU A 458 18.65 -11.79 28.76
CA LEU A 458 18.37 -11.26 30.11
C LEU A 458 18.46 -12.34 31.22
N LYS A 459 18.47 -13.63 30.85
CA LYS A 459 18.52 -14.77 31.80
C LYS A 459 19.44 -15.88 31.27
N SER A 460 20.74 -15.56 31.19
CA SER A 460 21.84 -16.44 30.74
C SER A 460 21.67 -17.01 29.32
N PHE A 461 22.54 -16.58 28.40
CA PHE A 461 22.54 -16.99 26.99
C PHE A 461 22.29 -18.49 26.80
N GLY A 462 21.11 -18.82 26.28
CA GLY A 462 20.78 -20.16 25.83
C GLY A 462 21.66 -20.56 24.64
N GLN A 463 21.75 -21.87 24.37
CA GLN A 463 22.52 -22.35 23.23
C GLN A 463 22.00 -21.73 21.92
N PRO A 464 22.88 -21.23 21.04
CA PRO A 464 22.47 -20.63 19.78
C PRO A 464 21.93 -21.67 18.80
N PHE A 465 21.02 -21.24 17.93
CA PHE A 465 20.45 -22.06 16.88
C PHE A 465 21.34 -21.99 15.63
N TYR A 466 22.06 -23.07 15.35
CA TYR A 466 22.83 -23.22 14.11
C TYR A 466 21.94 -23.75 12.99
N SER A 467 21.45 -22.85 12.12
CA SER A 467 20.58 -23.23 11.00
C SER A 467 21.35 -23.40 9.69
N LYS A 468 20.91 -24.35 8.87
CA LYS A 468 21.34 -24.53 7.47
C LYS A 468 20.29 -24.06 6.46
N GLY A 469 19.28 -23.31 6.92
CA GLY A 469 18.07 -23.01 6.16
C GLY A 469 17.02 -24.10 6.37
N GLN A 470 16.33 -24.05 7.50
CA GLN A 470 15.42 -25.12 7.93
C GLN A 470 14.30 -24.60 8.85
N TYR A 471 13.15 -25.28 8.85
CA TYR A 471 12.13 -25.11 9.87
C TYR A 471 12.57 -25.77 11.18
N LEU A 472 12.40 -25.06 12.29
CA LEU A 472 12.56 -25.58 13.65
C LEU A 472 11.24 -25.45 14.42
N LEU A 473 10.91 -26.45 15.22
CA LEU A 473 9.78 -26.40 16.15
C LEU A 473 10.22 -25.63 17.41
N LEU A 474 9.71 -24.40 17.56
CA LEU A 474 10.03 -23.51 18.66
C LEU A 474 8.89 -23.52 19.69
N GLN A 475 9.24 -23.70 20.97
CA GLN A 475 8.27 -23.56 22.05
C GLN A 475 7.81 -22.10 22.16
N ALA A 476 6.51 -21.89 22.28
CA ALA A 476 5.86 -20.60 22.37
C ALA A 476 4.60 -20.67 23.27
N PRO A 477 4.75 -20.95 24.58
CA PRO A 477 3.64 -20.83 25.55
C PRO A 477 3.01 -19.42 25.51
N LEU A 478 1.88 -19.25 26.20
CA LEU A 478 1.05 -18.04 26.08
C LEU A 478 1.80 -16.74 26.45
N ASP A 479 2.80 -16.81 27.33
CA ASP A 479 3.68 -15.69 27.72
C ASP A 479 4.77 -15.35 26.69
N THR A 480 5.01 -16.22 25.69
CA THR A 480 6.21 -16.24 24.87
C THR A 480 5.93 -15.99 23.38
N ILE A 481 6.65 -15.03 22.80
CA ILE A 481 6.82 -14.83 21.34
C ILE A 481 8.27 -15.12 20.96
N ASN A 482 8.53 -15.83 19.86
CA ASN A 482 9.90 -16.16 19.47
C ASN A 482 10.57 -14.99 18.73
N VAL A 483 11.71 -14.53 19.26
CA VAL A 483 12.47 -13.38 18.75
C VAL A 483 13.96 -13.71 18.75
N HIS A 484 14.60 -13.60 17.58
CA HIS A 484 15.96 -14.09 17.36
C HIS A 484 16.86 -13.04 16.69
N VAL A 485 18.03 -12.79 17.27
CA VAL A 485 19.09 -11.94 16.70
C VAL A 485 19.98 -12.77 15.78
N ARG A 486 20.23 -12.28 14.57
CA ARG A 486 21.16 -12.86 13.59
C ARG A 486 22.62 -12.62 14.00
N GLU A 487 23.51 -13.58 13.76
CA GLU A 487 24.95 -13.38 13.95
C GLU A 487 25.51 -12.18 13.16
N GLY A 488 26.64 -11.65 13.64
CA GLY A 488 27.32 -10.49 13.03
C GLY A 488 26.68 -9.12 13.32
N HIS A 489 25.53 -9.08 13.99
CA HIS A 489 24.80 -7.83 14.26
C HIS A 489 24.84 -7.43 15.76
N ILE A 490 24.74 -6.13 16.02
CA ILE A 490 24.62 -5.56 17.37
C ILE A 490 23.34 -4.74 17.41
N ILE A 491 22.48 -5.00 18.40
CA ILE A 491 21.19 -4.33 18.56
C ILE A 491 21.30 -3.29 19.69
N PRO A 492 21.14 -1.98 19.43
CA PRO A 492 21.14 -0.98 20.48
C PRO A 492 19.85 -1.06 21.31
N GLN A 493 20.00 -1.16 22.63
CA GLN A 493 18.90 -1.19 23.59
C GLN A 493 19.01 -0.07 24.63
N GLN A 494 17.88 0.32 25.20
CA GLN A 494 17.77 1.17 26.38
C GLN A 494 17.03 0.38 27.47
N VAL A 495 17.57 0.33 28.69
CA VAL A 495 17.11 -0.55 29.78
C VAL A 495 16.86 0.27 31.04
#